data_AF-A0A368YI81-F1
#
_entry.id   AF-A0A368YI81-F1
#
_cell.length_a   1.000
_cell.length_b   1.000
_cell.length_c   1.000
_cell.angle_alpha   90.00
_cell.angle_beta   90.00
_cell.angle_gamma   90.00
#
_symmetry.space_group_name_H-M   'P 1'
#
loop_
_entity.id
_entity.type
_entity.pdbx_description
1 polymer ?
#
loop_
_entity_poly.entity_id
_entity_poly.type
_entity_poly.pdbx_seq_one_letter_code
_entity_poly.pdbx_strand_id
1 'polypeptide(L)' 'MSKDRLSKEAVPHYKPGDKIYKLFNHKKVIIDGNQDTFVINIDKNEN' A
#
# COMPACT_ATOMS: atom_id res chain seq x y z
N MET A 1 30.97 -2.60 -8.29
CA MET A 1 29.70 -1.89 -8.57
C MET A 1 28.91 -1.82 -7.28
N SER A 2 28.68 -0.60 -6.81
CA SER A 2 28.20 -0.28 -5.47
C SER A 2 26.78 -0.76 -5.22
N LYS A 3 26.57 -1.39 -4.06
CA LYS A 3 25.29 -1.89 -3.54
C LYS A 3 24.41 -0.72 -3.02
N ASP A 4 24.14 0.26 -3.86
CA ASP A 4 23.41 1.48 -3.49
C ASP A 4 22.13 1.63 -4.29
N ARG A 5 21.14 0.73 -4.06
CA ARG A 5 19.70 1.02 -4.25
C ARG A 5 18.89 0.13 -3.31
N LEU A 6 19.00 0.39 -2.00
CA LEU A 6 17.99 -0.06 -1.05
C LEU A 6 16.62 0.42 -1.55
N SER A 7 15.82 -0.53 -2.01
CA SER A 7 14.39 -0.65 -1.77
C SER A 7 13.64 0.67 -1.58
N LYS A 8 13.36 1.38 -2.68
CA LYS A 8 12.10 2.12 -2.73
C LYS A 8 11.00 1.05 -2.71
N GLU A 9 10.52 0.69 -1.53
CA GLU A 9 9.44 -0.27 -1.35
C GLU A 9 8.31 0.10 -2.30
N ALA A 10 8.02 -0.76 -3.28
CA ALA A 10 6.92 -0.54 -4.19
C ALA A 10 5.64 -0.48 -3.35
N VAL A 11 4.91 0.64 -3.44
CA VAL A 11 3.64 0.79 -2.76
C VAL A 11 2.69 -0.27 -3.33
N PRO A 12 2.13 -1.17 -2.52
CA PRO A 12 1.30 -2.25 -3.03
C PRO A 12 -0.04 -1.71 -3.58
N HIS A 13 -0.47 -2.33 -4.68
CA HIS A 13 -1.73 -2.03 -5.37
C HIS A 13 -2.78 -3.09 -5.06
N TYR A 14 -4.02 -2.66 -4.84
CA TYR A 14 -5.17 -3.51 -4.59
C TYR A 14 -6.38 -3.06 -5.43
N LYS A 15 -7.44 -3.87 -5.43
CA LYS A 15 -8.69 -3.55 -6.12
C LYS A 15 -9.87 -3.53 -5.16
N PRO A 16 -10.96 -2.81 -5.48
CA PRO A 16 -12.23 -2.95 -4.77
C PRO A 16 -12.65 -4.42 -4.69
N GLY A 17 -13.05 -4.86 -3.48
CA GLY A 17 -13.37 -6.26 -3.19
C GLY A 17 -12.21 -7.07 -2.57
N ASP A 18 -10.98 -6.55 -2.60
CA ASP A 18 -9.90 -7.12 -1.79
C ASP A 18 -10.20 -7.01 -0.30
N LYS A 19 -9.78 -8.03 0.45
CA LYS A 19 -10.00 -8.10 1.88
C LYS A 19 -9.20 -7.02 2.61
N ILE A 20 -9.89 -6.21 3.42
CA ILE A 20 -9.32 -5.03 4.11
C ILE A 20 -8.10 -5.35 4.99
N TYR A 21 -8.02 -6.54 5.59
CA TYR A 21 -6.88 -6.90 6.44
C TYR A 21 -5.55 -7.00 5.67
N LYS A 22 -5.59 -7.19 4.35
CA LYS A 22 -4.39 -7.17 3.51
C LYS A 22 -3.69 -5.80 3.58
N LEU A 23 -4.48 -4.74 3.79
CA LEU A 23 -3.98 -3.38 3.87
C LEU A 23 -3.21 -3.15 5.18
N PHE A 24 -3.56 -3.87 6.26
CA PHE A 24 -2.99 -3.65 7.60
C PHE A 24 -1.50 -3.95 7.71
N ASN A 25 -0.92 -4.67 6.75
CA ASN A 25 0.52 -4.93 6.71
C ASN A 25 1.34 -3.79 6.09
N HIS A 26 0.67 -2.72 5.65
CA HIS A 26 1.28 -1.62 4.91
C HIS A 26 0.92 -0.28 5.55
N LYS A 27 1.85 0.68 5.47
CA LYS A 27 1.60 2.07 5.89
C LYS A 27 0.91 2.89 4.81
N LYS A 28 1.07 2.48 3.56
CA LYS A 28 0.53 3.14 2.38
C LYS A 28 0.18 2.10 1.33
N VAL A 29 -0.97 2.26 0.70
CA VAL A 29 -1.47 1.37 -0.36
C VAL A 29 -2.14 2.20 -1.46
N ILE A 30 -2.19 1.65 -2.66
CA ILE A 30 -2.95 2.21 -3.78
C ILE A 30 -4.14 1.29 -4.07
N ILE A 31 -5.34 1.83 -4.20
CA ILE A 31 -6.53 1.10 -4.61
C ILE A 31 -6.91 1.54 -6.01
N ASP A 32 -6.76 0.66 -6.99
CA ASP A 32 -7.16 0.90 -8.38
C ASP A 32 -8.63 0.51 -8.55
N GLY A 33 -9.50 1.51 -8.52
CA GLY A 33 -10.89 1.38 -8.94
C GLY A 33 -11.02 1.35 -10.46
N ASN A 34 -12.24 1.14 -10.95
CA ASN A 34 -12.49 1.05 -12.39
C ASN A 34 -12.31 2.38 -13.13
N GLN A 35 -12.57 3.51 -12.45
CA GLN A 35 -12.47 4.86 -13.03
C GLN A 35 -11.49 5.75 -12.28
N ASP A 36 -11.27 5.46 -10.99
CA ASP A 36 -10.47 6.28 -10.09
C ASP A 36 -9.44 5.45 -9.34
N THR A 37 -8.31 6.07 -8.99
CA THR A 37 -7.27 5.48 -8.15
C THR A 37 -7.20 6.24 -6.82
N PHE A 38 -7.19 5.49 -5.71
CA PHE A 38 -7.12 6.05 -4.36
C PHE A 38 -5.78 5.73 -3.72
N VAL A 39 -5.24 6.67 -2.95
CA VAL A 39 -4.07 6.44 -2.09
C VAL A 39 -4.55 6.44 -0.65
N ILE A 40 -4.33 5.33 0.05
CA ILE A 40 -4.73 5.18 1.46
C ILE A 40 -3.47 5.12 2.31
N ASN A 41 -3.36 6.00 3.30
CA ASN A 41 -2.37 5.91 4.38
C ASN A 41 -3.03 5.24 5.59
N ILE A 42 -2.30 4.36 6.25
CA ILE A 42 -2.84 3.50 7.32
C ILE A 42 -2.03 3.76 8.58
N ASP A 43 -2.68 4.41 9.52
CA ASP A 43 -2.15 4.67 10.86
C ASP A 43 -2.76 3.68 11.85
N LYS A 44 -1.90 2.93 12.54
CA LYS A 44 -2.31 1.99 13.59
C LYS A 44 -2.24 2.71 14.93
N ASN A 45 -3.37 2.81 15.60
CA ASN A 45 -3.40 3.23 17.00
C ASN A 45 -3.22 1.99 17.88
N GLU A 46 -2.15 1.97 18.68
CA GLU A 46 -2.01 0.99 19.77
C GLU A 46 -2.89 1.47 20.92
N ASN A 47 -3.77 0.58 21.40
CA ASN A 47 -4.66 0.82 22.54
C ASN A 47 -4.25 -0.10 23.69
#